data_AF-A0A8D8Q2F1-F1
#
_entry.id   AF-A0A8D8Q2F1-F1
#
_cell.length_a   1.000
_cell.length_b   1.000
_cell.length_c   1.000
_cell.angle_alpha   90.00
_cell.angle_beta   90.00
_cell.angle_gamma   90.00
#
_symmetry.space_group_name_H-M   'P 1'
#
loop_
_entity.id
_entity.type
_entity.pdbx_description
1 polymer ?
#
loop_
_entity_poly.entity_id
_entity_poly.type
_entity_poly.pdbx_seq_one_letter_code
_entity_poly.pdbx_strand_id
1 'polypeptide(L)'
;MQDATVELAREMIDRSNMPNVVQARVEVDNLTRRNGQWVPLGDQALIDFPVLDLEYLSDLTVGTYQVNLASSYIQDKLIRDNDEQFQIDENLEEPGFLRIRVYSRFRNATKHQVFIAYIAHDAENREDHDENVVQGYYCSCKSGARTLGTCAHVASVLWYLGYARHLQNVKYPDESLLNTTLDAANRNPGVEIIEE
;
A
#
# COMPACT_ATOMS: atom_id res chain seq x y z
N MET A 1 2.61 14.19 -15.53
CA MET A 1 2.79 13.51 -16.82
C MET A 1 2.51 14.48 -17.98
N GLN A 2 3.21 15.62 -18.00
CA GLN A 2 3.42 16.41 -19.21
C GLN A 2 4.79 15.94 -19.73
N ASP A 3 4.90 15.70 -21.05
CA ASP A 3 6.08 15.15 -21.76
C ASP A 3 6.23 13.61 -21.75
N ALA A 4 5.23 12.91 -22.30
CA ALA A 4 5.38 11.49 -22.65
C ALA A 4 6.34 11.34 -23.85
N THR A 5 7.59 10.96 -23.55
CA THR A 5 8.63 10.67 -24.56
C THR A 5 8.67 9.18 -24.92
N VAL A 6 9.30 8.85 -26.05
CA VAL A 6 9.51 7.45 -26.46
C VAL A 6 10.44 6.75 -25.48
N GLU A 7 11.40 7.49 -24.93
CA GLU A 7 12.36 7.05 -23.93
C GLU A 7 11.65 6.65 -22.63
N LEU A 8 10.74 7.49 -22.12
CA LEU A 8 9.95 7.19 -20.92
C LEU A 8 9.06 5.96 -21.13
N ALA A 9 8.43 5.82 -22.31
CA ALA A 9 7.61 4.66 -22.62
C ALA A 9 8.43 3.35 -22.64
N ARG A 10 9.67 3.40 -23.16
CA ARG A 10 10.58 2.24 -23.15
C ARG A 10 10.99 1.88 -21.72
N GLU A 11 11.36 2.88 -20.91
CA GLU A 11 11.71 2.65 -19.51
C GLU A 11 10.54 2.01 -18.74
N MET A 12 9.32 2.48 -18.95
CA MET A 12 8.12 1.90 -18.33
C MET A 12 7.94 0.42 -18.73
N ILE A 13 8.10 0.09 -20.02
CA ILE A 13 8.02 -1.28 -20.51
C ILE A 13 9.11 -2.13 -19.86
N ASP A 14 10.34 -1.66 -19.83
CA ASP A 14 11.47 -2.38 -19.24
C ASP A 14 11.22 -2.65 -17.76
N ARG A 15 10.84 -1.63 -16.98
CA ARG A 15 10.46 -1.78 -15.56
C ARG A 15 9.34 -2.81 -15.39
N SER A 16 8.31 -2.77 -16.24
CA SER A 16 7.15 -3.69 -16.14
C SER A 16 7.51 -5.16 -16.36
N ASN A 17 8.63 -5.42 -17.05
CA ASN A 17 9.14 -6.77 -17.32
C ASN A 17 10.17 -7.22 -16.28
N MET A 18 10.67 -6.32 -15.42
CA MET A 18 11.62 -6.69 -14.37
C MET A 18 10.95 -7.59 -13.32
N PRO A 19 11.67 -8.59 -12.78
CA PRO A 19 11.17 -9.35 -11.65
C PRO A 19 11.07 -8.47 -10.41
N ASN A 20 10.00 -8.68 -9.61
CA ASN A 20 9.85 -7.99 -8.34
C ASN A 20 10.75 -8.66 -7.28
N VAL A 21 11.82 -7.98 -6.88
CA VAL A 21 12.81 -8.49 -5.92
C VAL A 21 12.17 -8.72 -4.54
N VAL A 22 11.28 -7.84 -4.09
CA VAL A 22 10.57 -7.98 -2.80
C VAL A 22 9.65 -9.19 -2.82
N GLN A 23 8.95 -9.44 -3.95
CA GLN A 23 8.15 -10.65 -4.11
C GLN A 23 9.04 -11.90 -4.01
N ALA A 24 10.14 -11.94 -4.77
CA ALA A 24 11.04 -13.08 -4.77
C ALA A 24 11.56 -13.39 -3.36
N ARG A 25 11.96 -12.36 -2.61
CA ARG A 25 12.36 -12.46 -1.20
C ARG A 25 11.25 -13.07 -0.34
N VAL A 26 10.05 -12.49 -0.38
CA VAL A 26 8.91 -12.94 0.42
C VAL A 26 8.55 -14.40 0.16
N GLU A 27 8.67 -14.85 -1.09
CA GLU A 27 8.40 -16.23 -1.49
C GLU A 27 9.50 -17.20 -1.05
N VAL A 28 10.78 -16.85 -1.26
CA VAL A 28 11.93 -17.69 -0.89
C VAL A 28 11.98 -17.92 0.62
N ASP A 29 11.82 -16.87 1.43
CA ASP A 29 11.94 -16.97 2.88
C ASP A 29 10.60 -17.22 3.59
N ASN A 30 9.52 -17.45 2.82
CA ASN A 30 8.18 -17.74 3.34
C ASN A 30 7.65 -16.68 4.33
N LEU A 31 7.94 -15.41 4.07
CA LEU A 31 7.72 -14.30 5.00
C LEU A 31 6.25 -13.94 5.23
N THR A 32 5.35 -14.51 4.43
CA THR A 32 3.89 -14.39 4.61
C THR A 32 3.39 -15.07 5.89
N ARG A 33 4.14 -16.05 6.40
CA ARG A 33 3.74 -16.86 7.56
C ARG A 33 3.88 -16.09 8.87
N ARG A 34 3.07 -16.47 9.86
CA ARG A 34 3.09 -15.87 11.21
C ARG A 34 4.43 -16.07 11.92
N ASN A 35 5.10 -17.19 11.65
CA ASN A 35 6.39 -17.56 12.25
C ASN A 35 7.59 -16.89 11.54
N GLY A 36 7.35 -16.03 10.55
CA GLY A 36 8.41 -15.23 9.98
C GLY A 36 9.06 -14.34 11.05
N GLN A 37 10.32 -13.99 10.85
CA GLN A 37 11.15 -13.20 11.75
C GLN A 37 10.65 -11.76 11.86
N TRP A 38 9.53 -11.55 12.55
CA TRP A 38 8.77 -10.30 12.58
C TRP A 38 8.62 -9.78 14.01
N VAL A 39 8.92 -8.50 14.20
CA VAL A 39 8.65 -7.75 15.44
C VAL A 39 7.49 -6.79 15.20
N PRO A 40 6.42 -6.84 16.00
CA PRO A 40 5.38 -5.83 15.96
C PRO A 40 5.96 -4.45 16.31
N LEU A 41 5.74 -3.47 15.46
CA LEU A 41 6.11 -2.08 15.71
C LEU A 41 4.97 -1.37 16.47
N GLY A 42 5.33 -0.64 17.52
CA GLY A 42 4.42 0.30 18.19
C GLY A 42 4.49 1.70 17.56
N ASP A 43 3.63 2.61 18.01
CA ASP A 43 3.46 3.96 17.42
C ASP A 43 4.75 4.79 17.33
N GLN A 44 5.72 4.58 18.22
CA GLN A 44 7.00 5.30 18.25
C GLN A 44 8.10 4.65 17.40
N ALA A 45 7.86 3.49 16.79
CA ALA A 45 8.91 2.69 16.17
C ALA A 45 9.06 2.90 14.65
N LEU A 46 8.33 3.85 14.05
CA LEU A 46 8.43 4.20 12.63
C LEU A 46 8.91 5.64 12.39
N ILE A 47 9.73 6.16 13.31
CA ILE A 47 10.29 7.53 13.24
C ILE A 47 11.28 7.66 12.07
N ASP A 48 11.90 6.56 11.68
CA ASP A 48 12.91 6.39 10.63
C ASP A 48 12.31 6.20 9.23
N PHE A 49 11.00 5.93 9.12
CA PHE A 49 10.33 5.81 7.82
C PHE A 49 10.27 7.18 7.11
N PRO A 50 10.61 7.25 5.82
CA PRO A 50 10.76 8.49 5.09
C PRO A 50 9.46 9.31 5.01
N VAL A 51 9.59 10.63 5.13
CA VAL A 51 8.50 11.56 4.83
C VAL A 51 8.45 11.75 3.32
N LEU A 52 7.34 11.33 2.71
CA LEU A 52 7.10 11.37 1.28
C LEU A 52 6.18 12.55 0.95
N ASP A 53 6.37 13.19 -0.20
CA ASP A 53 5.43 14.16 -0.75
C ASP A 53 4.47 13.51 -1.78
N LEU A 54 3.48 14.29 -2.24
CA LEU A 54 2.50 13.81 -3.21
C LEU A 54 3.08 13.62 -4.61
N GLU A 55 4.17 14.31 -4.95
CA GLU A 55 4.83 14.20 -6.26
C GLU A 55 5.53 12.84 -6.35
N TYR A 56 6.36 12.52 -5.35
CA TYR A 56 6.99 11.22 -5.16
C TYR A 56 5.97 10.08 -5.21
N LEU A 57 4.87 10.21 -4.44
CA LEU A 57 3.82 9.19 -4.42
C LEU A 57 3.18 9.05 -5.81
N SER A 58 2.91 10.15 -6.50
CA SER A 58 2.29 10.13 -7.83
C SER A 58 3.19 9.46 -8.87
N ASP A 59 4.50 9.68 -8.80
CA ASP A 59 5.47 9.07 -9.69
C ASP A 59 5.62 7.58 -9.41
N LEU A 60 5.73 7.20 -8.13
CA LEU A 60 5.82 5.80 -7.71
C LEU A 60 4.57 5.00 -8.09
N THR A 61 3.38 5.59 -7.98
CA THR A 61 2.12 4.95 -8.38
C THR A 61 1.84 5.05 -9.88
N VAL A 62 2.69 5.75 -10.64
CA VAL A 62 2.52 6.04 -12.08
C VAL A 62 1.15 6.67 -12.35
N GLY A 63 0.78 7.65 -11.53
CA GLY A 63 -0.43 8.44 -11.67
C GLY A 63 -1.15 8.70 -10.35
N THR A 64 -1.88 9.82 -10.31
CA THR A 64 -2.56 10.33 -9.12
C THR A 64 -3.78 9.52 -8.70
N TYR A 65 -4.32 8.66 -9.57
CA TYR A 65 -5.56 7.92 -9.28
C TYR A 65 -5.44 7.04 -8.03
N GLN A 66 -4.35 6.29 -7.89
CA GLN A 66 -4.16 5.42 -6.71
C GLN A 66 -3.93 6.26 -5.45
N VAL A 67 -3.22 7.38 -5.56
CA VAL A 67 -3.01 8.34 -4.45
C VAL A 67 -4.33 8.94 -3.99
N ASN A 68 -5.21 9.33 -4.92
CA ASN A 68 -6.51 9.91 -4.61
C ASN A 68 -7.45 8.90 -3.93
N LEU A 69 -7.30 7.60 -4.20
CA LEU A 69 -8.06 6.55 -3.52
C LEU A 69 -7.48 6.18 -2.15
N ALA A 70 -6.26 6.62 -1.83
CA ALA A 70 -5.51 6.14 -0.67
C ALA A 70 -6.29 6.34 0.64
N SER A 71 -6.83 7.55 0.85
CA SER A 71 -7.58 7.90 2.06
C SER A 71 -8.80 7.03 2.30
N SER A 72 -9.57 6.71 1.25
CA SER A 72 -10.74 5.82 1.34
C SER A 72 -10.37 4.41 1.79
N TYR A 73 -9.29 3.84 1.25
CA TYR A 73 -8.83 2.50 1.65
C TYR A 73 -8.29 2.46 3.08
N ILE A 74 -7.67 3.55 3.55
CA ILE A 74 -7.22 3.68 4.94
C ILE A 74 -8.42 3.77 5.87
N GLN A 75 -9.42 4.58 5.53
CA GLN A 75 -10.66 4.70 6.31
C GLN A 75 -11.44 3.38 6.35
N ASP A 76 -11.61 2.70 5.21
CA ASP A 76 -12.26 1.39 5.12
C ASP A 76 -11.62 0.37 6.06
N LYS A 77 -10.29 0.40 6.19
CA LYS A 77 -9.56 -0.45 7.10
C LYS A 77 -9.90 -0.13 8.57
N LEU A 78 -9.74 1.13 8.98
CA LEU A 78 -9.97 1.56 10.36
C LEU A 78 -11.38 1.20 10.83
N ILE A 79 -12.39 1.40 9.98
CA ILE A 79 -13.79 1.09 10.30
C ILE A 79 -14.03 -0.42 10.40
N ARG A 80 -13.45 -1.22 9.50
CA ARG A 80 -13.70 -2.68 9.47
C ARG A 80 -12.99 -3.44 10.59
N ASP A 81 -11.81 -3.01 11.01
CA ASP A 81 -11.06 -3.69 12.06
C ASP A 81 -11.62 -3.39 13.46
N ASN A 82 -12.42 -2.33 13.62
CA ASN A 82 -12.73 -1.74 14.93
C ASN A 82 -11.44 -1.51 15.76
N ASP A 83 -10.35 -1.27 15.04
CA ASP A 83 -8.98 -1.16 15.52
C ASP A 83 -8.46 0.16 14.96
N GLU A 84 -8.01 1.02 15.85
CA GLU A 84 -7.54 2.36 15.50
C GLU A 84 -6.11 2.33 14.93
N GLN A 85 -5.45 1.16 14.93
CA GLN A 85 -4.01 1.06 14.65
C GLN A 85 -3.68 0.15 13.46
N PHE A 86 -2.63 0.54 12.73
CA PHE A 86 -2.05 -0.31 11.71
C PHE A 86 -1.21 -1.41 12.35
N GLN A 87 -1.57 -2.68 12.12
CA GLN A 87 -0.68 -3.80 12.43
C GLN A 87 0.51 -3.81 11.47
N ILE A 88 1.62 -3.24 11.93
CA ILE A 88 2.88 -3.12 11.21
C ILE A 88 3.90 -3.97 11.94
N ASP A 89 4.55 -4.86 11.20
CA ASP A 89 5.68 -5.63 11.70
C ASP A 89 6.93 -5.24 10.91
N GLU A 90 8.09 -5.21 11.57
CA GLU A 90 9.39 -5.06 10.92
C GLU A 90 10.18 -6.36 11.02
N ASN A 91 11.03 -6.62 10.04
CA ASN A 91 11.89 -7.78 10.03
C ASN A 91 12.98 -7.68 11.11
N LEU A 92 13.22 -8.76 11.85
CA LEU A 92 14.23 -8.82 12.91
C LEU A 92 15.68 -8.61 12.41
N GLU A 93 16.00 -9.09 11.21
CA GLU A 93 17.35 -9.13 10.69
C GLU A 93 17.65 -7.96 9.75
N GLU A 94 16.61 -7.25 9.30
CA GLU A 94 16.69 -6.26 8.24
C GLU A 94 15.79 -5.04 8.58
N PRO A 95 16.35 -4.05 9.30
CA PRO A 95 15.69 -2.75 9.49
C PRO A 95 15.33 -2.14 8.13
N GLY A 96 14.18 -1.48 8.05
CA GLY A 96 13.69 -0.95 6.78
C GLY A 96 12.84 -1.93 5.97
N PHE A 97 12.56 -3.13 6.48
CA PHE A 97 11.69 -4.10 5.81
C PHE A 97 10.40 -4.35 6.60
N LEU A 98 9.29 -3.81 6.09
CA LEU A 98 7.99 -3.85 6.76
C LEU A 98 7.07 -4.90 6.19
N ARG A 99 6.17 -5.41 7.05
CA ARG A 99 4.97 -6.14 6.69
C ARG A 99 3.74 -5.49 7.32
N ILE A 100 2.77 -5.16 6.49
CA ILE A 100 1.51 -4.51 6.88
C ILE A 100 0.34 -5.39 6.46
N ARG A 101 -0.64 -5.57 7.34
CA ARG A 101 -1.91 -6.26 7.00
C ARG A 101 -2.97 -5.25 6.58
N VAL A 102 -3.65 -5.53 5.47
CA VAL A 102 -4.71 -4.67 4.89
C VAL A 102 -5.85 -5.53 4.34
N TYR A 103 -7.04 -4.94 4.20
CA TYR A 103 -8.22 -5.64 3.69
C TYR A 103 -8.53 -5.27 2.25
N SER A 104 -9.03 -6.24 1.50
CA SER A 104 -9.69 -5.99 0.22
C SER A 104 -11.04 -5.32 0.43
N ARG A 105 -11.31 -4.26 -0.35
CA ARG A 105 -12.60 -3.56 -0.35
C ARG A 105 -13.73 -4.32 -1.08
N PHE A 106 -13.42 -5.33 -1.90
CA PHE A 106 -14.38 -5.87 -2.88
C PHE A 106 -14.75 -7.36 -2.73
N ARG A 107 -14.09 -8.12 -1.86
CA ARG A 107 -14.39 -9.55 -1.68
C ARG A 107 -14.16 -10.02 -0.25
N ASN A 108 -15.24 -10.35 0.46
CA ASN A 108 -15.27 -11.15 1.70
C ASN A 108 -14.20 -10.77 2.74
N ALA A 109 -13.87 -9.48 2.90
CA ALA A 109 -12.82 -9.01 3.82
C ALA A 109 -11.48 -9.78 3.68
N THR A 110 -11.11 -10.17 2.45
CA THR A 110 -9.87 -10.91 2.20
C THR A 110 -8.68 -10.09 2.71
N LYS A 111 -7.87 -10.68 3.59
CA LYS A 111 -6.67 -10.04 4.14
C LYS A 111 -5.51 -10.18 3.15
N HIS A 112 -4.94 -9.05 2.76
CA HIS A 112 -3.70 -8.97 2.01
C HIS A 112 -2.56 -8.54 2.94
N GLN A 113 -1.35 -8.93 2.57
CA GLN A 113 -0.12 -8.47 3.20
C GLN A 113 0.60 -7.58 2.19
N VAL A 114 1.03 -6.43 2.67
CA VAL A 114 1.87 -5.47 1.95
C VAL A 114 3.25 -5.53 2.58
N PHE A 115 4.27 -5.61 1.73
CA PHE A 115 5.67 -5.62 2.10
C PHE A 115 6.34 -4.40 1.47
N ILE A 116 7.14 -3.68 2.24
CA ILE A 116 7.82 -2.46 1.81
C ILE A 116 9.28 -2.57 2.26
N ALA A 117 10.20 -2.38 1.32
CA ALA A 117 11.61 -2.16 1.60
C ALA A 117 11.90 -0.66 1.44
N TYR A 118 12.49 -0.04 2.45
CA TYR A 118 12.87 1.38 2.45
C TYR A 118 14.23 1.59 3.10
N ILE A 119 14.86 2.72 2.79
CA ILE A 119 16.06 3.17 3.48
C ILE A 119 15.63 3.90 4.75
N ALA A 120 15.96 3.33 5.92
CA ALA A 120 15.75 4.00 7.19
C ALA A 120 16.64 5.24 7.29
N HIS A 121 16.04 6.40 7.55
CA HIS A 121 16.79 7.63 7.77
C HIS A 121 17.09 7.81 9.25
N ASP A 122 18.36 8.07 9.57
CA ASP A 122 18.72 8.64 10.86
C ASP A 122 18.11 10.04 10.94
N ALA A 123 17.35 10.30 12.02
CA ALA A 123 16.62 11.55 12.20
C ALA A 123 17.49 12.83 12.12
N GLU A 124 18.83 12.66 12.21
CA GLU A 124 19.84 13.73 12.21
C GLU A 124 20.41 14.06 10.81
N ASN A 125 20.28 13.18 9.80
CA ASN A 125 20.78 13.39 8.43
C ASN A 125 19.62 13.43 7.42
N ARG A 126 18.71 14.39 7.58
CA ARG A 126 17.60 14.68 6.64
C ARG A 126 18.05 15.61 5.50
N GLU A 127 19.27 15.46 5.02
CA GLU A 127 19.74 16.20 3.84
C GLU A 127 19.51 15.34 2.59
N ASP A 128 18.81 15.97 1.65
CA ASP A 128 18.38 15.52 0.33
C ASP A 128 17.20 14.53 0.24
N HIS A 129 16.21 14.96 -0.57
CA HIS A 129 15.20 14.12 -1.20
C HIS A 129 15.90 13.05 -2.04
N ASP A 130 16.35 11.97 -1.42
CA ASP A 130 16.82 10.82 -2.17
C ASP A 130 15.63 10.29 -2.98
N GLU A 131 15.71 10.35 -4.31
CA GLU A 131 14.64 9.95 -5.22
C GLU A 131 14.29 8.45 -5.08
N ASN A 132 15.06 7.68 -4.30
CA ASN A 132 14.89 6.24 -4.13
C ASN A 132 14.74 5.78 -2.66
N VAL A 133 14.14 6.56 -1.77
CA VAL A 133 13.92 6.12 -0.37
C VAL A 133 13.11 4.82 -0.24
N VAL A 134 12.14 4.57 -1.14
CA VAL A 134 11.42 3.29 -1.24
C VAL A 134 12.15 2.38 -2.24
N GLN A 135 12.82 1.35 -1.73
CA GLN A 135 13.62 0.40 -2.52
C GLN A 135 12.76 -0.63 -3.26
N GLY A 136 11.56 -0.92 -2.74
CA GLY A 136 10.62 -1.80 -3.41
C GLY A 136 9.39 -2.12 -2.58
N TYR A 137 8.40 -2.72 -3.23
CA TYR A 137 7.16 -3.14 -2.59
C TYR A 137 6.61 -4.42 -3.21
N TYR A 138 5.82 -5.14 -2.41
CA TYR A 138 5.03 -6.26 -2.88
C TYR A 138 3.71 -6.32 -2.11
N CYS A 139 2.63 -6.68 -2.78
CA CYS A 139 1.38 -6.99 -2.12
C CYS A 139 0.87 -8.36 -2.57
N SER A 140 0.33 -9.14 -1.63
CA SER A 140 -0.24 -10.46 -1.92
C SER A 140 -1.57 -10.42 -2.70
N CYS A 141 -2.03 -9.25 -3.15
CA CYS A 141 -3.16 -9.14 -4.06
C CYS A 141 -2.75 -9.46 -5.52
N LYS A 142 -3.74 -9.73 -6.38
CA LYS A 142 -3.52 -10.09 -7.79
C LYS A 142 -2.63 -9.12 -8.58
N SER A 143 -2.67 -7.82 -8.26
CA SER A 143 -1.89 -6.79 -8.95
C SER A 143 -0.63 -6.37 -8.19
N GLY A 144 -0.34 -6.98 -7.04
CA GLY A 144 0.66 -6.49 -6.09
C GLY A 144 2.10 -6.90 -6.40
N ALA A 145 2.30 -7.77 -7.39
CA ALA A 145 3.60 -8.15 -7.93
C ALA A 145 4.16 -7.16 -8.97
N ARG A 146 3.37 -6.17 -9.40
CA ARG A 146 3.81 -5.20 -10.40
C ARG A 146 5.01 -4.41 -9.90
N THR A 147 5.95 -4.17 -10.80
CA THR A 147 7.14 -3.33 -10.63
C THR A 147 6.95 -1.94 -11.24
N LEU A 148 5.99 -1.78 -12.14
CA LEU A 148 5.55 -0.50 -12.67
C LEU A 148 4.16 -0.14 -12.10
N GLY A 149 4.12 0.94 -11.34
CA GLY A 149 2.93 1.38 -10.61
C GLY A 149 2.51 0.39 -9.53
N THR A 150 1.55 0.79 -8.71
CA THR A 150 1.17 0.06 -7.50
C THR A 150 -0.25 -0.50 -7.58
N CYS A 151 -0.55 -1.46 -6.71
CA CYS A 151 -1.94 -1.72 -6.35
C CYS A 151 -2.41 -0.68 -5.32
N ALA A 152 -3.72 -0.48 -5.22
CA ALA A 152 -4.29 0.46 -4.28
C ALA A 152 -3.84 0.19 -2.82
N HIS A 153 -3.67 -1.07 -2.43
CA HIS A 153 -3.18 -1.41 -1.09
C HIS A 153 -1.80 -0.82 -0.78
N VAL A 154 -0.84 -0.96 -1.71
CA VAL A 154 0.51 -0.39 -1.55
C VAL A 154 0.44 1.13 -1.54
N ALA A 155 -0.29 1.72 -2.49
CA ALA A 155 -0.46 3.17 -2.56
C ALA A 155 -1.02 3.75 -1.26
N SER A 156 -2.04 3.11 -0.69
CA SER A 156 -2.65 3.51 0.57
C SER A 156 -1.68 3.46 1.73
N VAL A 157 -0.92 2.37 1.87
CA VAL A 157 0.05 2.21 2.96
C VAL A 157 1.16 3.26 2.84
N LEU A 158 1.73 3.46 1.65
CA LEU A 158 2.77 4.46 1.44
C LEU A 158 2.26 5.89 1.64
N TRP A 159 1.05 6.18 1.18
CA TRP A 159 0.42 7.48 1.42
C TRP A 159 0.20 7.73 2.92
N TYR A 160 -0.26 6.73 3.68
CA TYR A 160 -0.49 6.91 5.11
C TYR A 160 0.83 7.06 5.89
N LEU A 161 1.78 6.15 5.67
CA LEU A 161 3.06 6.13 6.38
C LEU A 161 3.98 7.28 5.95
N GLY A 162 4.05 7.60 4.67
CA GLY A 162 4.97 8.61 4.18
C GLY A 162 4.41 10.03 4.26
N TYR A 163 3.10 10.22 4.15
CA TYR A 163 2.51 11.55 3.97
C TYR A 163 1.45 11.88 5.02
N ALA A 164 0.35 11.12 5.08
CA ALA A 164 -0.84 11.52 5.84
C ALA A 164 -0.58 11.61 7.35
N ARG A 165 0.15 10.66 7.95
CA ARG A 165 0.42 10.67 9.40
C ARG A 165 1.22 11.88 9.89
N HIS A 166 1.87 12.61 8.99
CA HIS A 166 2.65 13.81 9.29
C HIS A 166 1.82 15.09 9.18
N LEU A 167 0.56 15.00 8.74
CA LEU A 167 -0.35 16.15 8.65
C LEU A 167 -1.15 16.31 9.93
N GLN A 168 -1.35 17.56 10.36
CA GLN A 168 -2.15 17.87 11.56
C GLN A 168 -3.64 17.60 11.39
N ASN A 169 -4.17 17.65 10.16
CA ASN A 169 -5.61 17.52 9.87
C ASN A 169 -5.84 16.72 8.58
N VAL A 170 -5.70 15.40 8.66
CA VAL A 170 -6.03 14.52 7.53
C VAL A 170 -7.56 14.48 7.35
N LYS A 171 -8.04 14.81 6.14
CA LYS A 171 -9.45 14.65 5.79
C LYS A 171 -9.68 13.27 5.20
N TYR A 172 -10.49 12.47 5.87
CA TYR A 172 -11.03 11.23 5.33
C TYR A 172 -12.38 11.48 4.64
N PRO A 173 -12.78 10.65 3.67
CA PRO A 173 -14.11 10.68 3.08
C PRO A 173 -15.23 10.59 4.13
N ASP A 174 -16.44 11.00 3.77
CA ASP A 174 -17.59 10.82 4.66
C ASP A 174 -17.95 9.32 4.79
N GLU A 175 -18.03 8.82 6.03
CA GLU A 175 -18.32 7.42 6.33
C GLU A 175 -19.69 6.98 5.79
N SER A 176 -20.64 7.91 5.66
CA SER A 176 -21.97 7.63 5.11
C SER A 176 -21.91 7.11 3.67
N LEU A 177 -20.88 7.47 2.90
CA LEU A 177 -20.69 7.00 1.52
C LEU A 177 -20.29 5.53 1.45
N LEU A 178 -19.62 5.00 2.48
CA LEU A 178 -19.17 3.60 2.51
C LEU A 178 -20.34 2.62 2.53
N ASN A 179 -21.47 3.04 3.10
CA ASN A 179 -22.70 2.26 3.18
C ASN A 179 -23.60 2.39 1.94
N THR A 180 -23.25 3.26 0.99
CA THR A 180 -24.06 3.45 -0.24
C THR A 180 -23.80 2.39 -1.31
N THR A 181 -22.62 1.76 -1.29
CA THR A 181 -22.25 0.67 -2.16
C THR A 181 -22.31 -0.66 -1.41
N LEU A 182 -23.38 -1.44 -1.64
CA LEU A 182 -23.49 -2.79 -1.09
C LEU A 182 -22.38 -3.68 -1.64
N ASP A 183 -21.82 -4.54 -0.78
CA ASP A 183 -20.89 -5.59 -1.20
C ASP A 183 -21.55 -6.42 -2.32
N ALA A 184 -20.82 -6.66 -3.41
CA ALA A 184 -21.31 -7.49 -4.50
C ALA A 184 -21.64 -8.92 -4.04
N ALA A 185 -20.97 -9.40 -2.97
CA ALA A 185 -21.28 -10.67 -2.31
C ALA A 185 -22.62 -10.65 -1.55
N ASN A 186 -23.13 -9.47 -1.19
CA ASN A 186 -24.42 -9.27 -0.53
C ASN A 186 -25.54 -8.93 -1.52
N ARG A 187 -25.30 -9.05 -2.84
CA ARG A 187 -26.39 -8.99 -3.82
C ARG A 187 -27.26 -10.24 -3.64
N ASN A 188 -28.53 -10.04 -3.29
CA ASN A 188 -29.52 -11.11 -3.21
C ASN A 188 -29.46 -11.97 -4.49
N PRO A 189 -29.20 -13.28 -4.42
CA PRO A 189 -29.17 -14.15 -5.59
C PRO A 189 -30.57 -14.49 -6.14
N GLY A 190 -31.56 -13.61 -5.97
CA GLY A 190 -32.96 -13.90 -6.25
C GLY A 190 -33.66 -12.73 -6.94
N VAL A 191 -33.56 -12.71 -8.27
CA VAL A 191 -34.70 -12.31 -9.09
C VAL A 191 -35.00 -13.53 -9.93
N GLU A 192 -35.86 -14.41 -9.43
CA GLU A 192 -36.54 -15.38 -10.28
C GLU A 192 -37.30 -14.58 -11.34
N ILE A 193 -36.92 -14.77 -12.59
CA ILE A 193 -37.69 -14.31 -13.73
C ILE A 193 -38.99 -15.11 -13.69
N ILE A 194 -40.09 -14.46 -13.30
CA ILE A 194 -41.42 -15.05 -13.45
C ILE A 194 -41.70 -14.97 -14.96
N GLU A 195 -41.55 -16.11 -15.64
CA GLU A 195 -42.08 -16.27 -17.00
C GLU A 195 -43.61 -16.35 -16.89
N GLU A 196 -44.31 -15.36 -17.47
CA GLU A 196 -45.74 -15.44 -17.82
C GLU A 196 -45.92 -16.14 -19.18
#